data_AF-A0A2T0SW27-F1
#
_entry.id   AF-A0A2T0SW27-F1
#
_cell.length_a   1.000
_cell.length_b   1.000
_cell.length_c   1.000
_cell.angle_alpha   90.00
_cell.angle_beta   90.00
_cell.angle_gamma   90.00
#
_symmetry.space_group_name_H-M   'P 1'
#
loop_
_entity.id
_entity.type
_entity.pdbx_description
1 polymer ?
#
loop_
_entity_poly.entity_id
_entity_poly.type
_entity_poly.pdbx_seq_one_letter_code
_entity_poly.pdbx_strand_id
1 'polypeptide(L)'
;MRNCYVLFLAMLLLTGCEPYNLERKSFPSCASPAATIGVSGTGLDLAFFVDNPQGDIGLAGWDFGDDSGVNRVGLRVIYNYAKAGTYTVRLTLVNTCDDTFTTTRQITVR
;
A
#
# COMPACT_ATOMS: atom_id res chain seq x y z
N MET A 1 17.30 29.76 -35.45
CA MET A 1 17.25 29.99 -36.91
C MET A 1 18.53 29.49 -37.54
N ARG A 2 18.41 28.77 -38.67
CA ARG A 2 19.49 28.32 -39.59
C ARG A 2 20.45 27.28 -39.00
N ASN A 3 20.83 26.20 -39.68
CA ASN A 3 20.46 25.62 -40.97
C ASN A 3 21.14 24.24 -40.96
N CYS A 4 20.37 23.16 -40.91
CA CYS A 4 20.90 21.80 -40.89
C CYS A 4 20.97 21.28 -42.33
N TYR A 5 22.02 21.57 -43.10
CA TYR A 5 22.31 20.87 -44.36
C TYR A 5 23.74 21.16 -44.85
N VAL A 6 24.64 20.18 -44.74
CA VAL A 6 25.65 19.85 -45.78
C VAL A 6 25.98 18.36 -45.56
N LEU A 7 25.37 17.47 -46.34
CA LEU A 7 26.04 16.62 -47.35
C LEU A 7 27.31 15.92 -46.84
N PHE A 8 27.31 14.59 -46.84
CA PHE A 8 28.16 13.75 -47.70
C PHE A 8 28.03 12.27 -47.29
N LEU A 9 27.87 11.40 -48.28
CA LEU A 9 27.87 9.95 -48.14
C LEU A 9 29.13 9.47 -47.38
N ALA A 10 28.95 8.91 -46.20
CA ALA A 10 29.88 7.96 -45.60
C ALA A 10 29.22 7.21 -44.45
N MET A 11 29.43 5.89 -44.44
CA MET A 11 29.33 4.99 -43.29
C MET A 11 27.94 4.75 -42.68
N LEU A 12 27.48 3.51 -42.93
CA LEU A 12 26.82 2.69 -41.92
C LEU A 12 27.39 3.00 -40.52
N LEU A 13 26.49 3.15 -39.54
CA LEU A 13 26.74 3.43 -38.10
C LEU A 13 26.73 4.92 -37.72
N LEU A 14 25.52 5.50 -37.62
CA LEU A 14 25.27 6.54 -36.63
C LEU A 14 24.05 6.18 -35.79
N THR A 15 24.38 5.58 -34.65
CA THR A 15 23.85 5.95 -33.34
C THR A 15 22.34 5.94 -33.20
N GLY A 16 21.82 4.83 -32.67
CA GLY A 16 20.71 4.92 -31.73
C GLY A 16 21.12 5.82 -30.57
N CYS A 17 20.85 7.11 -30.73
CA CYS A 17 20.74 8.07 -29.66
C CYS A 17 19.36 8.70 -29.83
N GLU A 18 18.30 7.90 -29.66
CA GLU A 18 17.09 8.53 -29.12
C GLU A 18 17.53 9.07 -27.76
N PRO A 19 17.56 10.40 -27.56
CA PRO A 19 17.95 10.94 -26.27
C PRO A 19 17.00 10.34 -25.25
N TYR A 20 17.56 9.72 -24.21
CA TYR A 20 16.76 9.19 -23.12
C TYR A 20 15.94 10.34 -22.54
N ASN A 21 14.67 10.42 -22.94
CA ASN A 21 13.80 11.55 -22.63
C ASN A 21 13.32 11.38 -21.19
N LEU A 22 14.13 11.89 -20.26
CA LEU A 22 13.83 11.89 -18.83
C LEU A 22 12.55 12.66 -18.48
N GLU A 23 12.09 13.55 -19.36
CA GLU A 23 10.88 14.37 -19.16
C GLU A 23 9.58 13.57 -19.33
N ARG A 24 9.65 12.34 -19.87
CA ARG A 24 8.50 11.42 -20.00
C ARG A 24 8.60 10.17 -19.12
N LYS A 25 9.33 10.22 -18.00
CA LYS A 25 9.15 9.20 -16.95
C LYS A 25 8.04 9.70 -16.02
N SER A 26 6.79 9.39 -16.36
CA SER A 26 5.68 9.50 -15.41
C SER A 26 5.96 8.50 -14.29
N PHE A 27 6.42 9.00 -13.16
CA PHE A 27 6.43 8.21 -11.93
C PHE A 27 5.00 8.11 -11.44
N PRO A 28 4.52 6.93 -11.05
CA PRO A 28 3.23 6.79 -10.39
C PRO A 28 3.24 7.73 -9.16
N SER A 29 2.37 8.73 -9.14
CA SER A 29 2.11 9.48 -7.91
C SER A 29 1.18 8.61 -7.07
N CYS A 30 1.70 7.97 -6.03
CA CYS A 30 0.83 7.27 -5.09
C CYS A 30 0.19 8.28 -4.15
N ALA A 31 -1.11 8.14 -3.92
CA ALA A 31 -1.79 8.83 -2.83
C ALA A 31 -1.51 8.08 -1.52
N SER A 32 -1.13 8.80 -0.47
CA SER A 32 -0.86 8.19 0.84
C SER A 32 -2.10 7.47 1.37
N PRO A 33 -1.96 6.25 1.89
CA PRO A 33 -3.09 5.47 2.38
C PRO A 33 -3.69 6.07 3.65
N ALA A 34 -5.00 5.95 3.83
CA ALA A 34 -5.65 6.15 5.12
C ALA A 34 -6.90 5.28 5.22
N ALA A 35 -7.23 4.85 6.43
CA ALA A 35 -8.45 4.10 6.70
C ALA A 35 -8.78 4.07 8.20
N THR A 36 -9.94 3.53 8.52
CA THR A 36 -10.35 3.15 9.87
C THR A 36 -10.47 1.63 10.00
N ILE A 37 -10.55 1.13 11.24
CA ILE A 37 -10.71 -0.30 11.53
C ILE A 37 -12.20 -0.64 11.63
N GLY A 38 -12.69 -1.47 10.71
CA GLY A 38 -14.01 -2.09 10.77
C GLY A 38 -13.97 -3.45 11.46
N VAL A 39 -15.02 -3.78 12.23
CA VAL A 39 -15.16 -5.06 12.94
C VAL A 39 -16.61 -5.54 12.85
N SER A 40 -16.80 -6.84 12.65
CA SER A 40 -18.10 -7.52 12.64
C SER A 40 -17.96 -8.92 13.23
N GLY A 41 -19.06 -9.49 13.72
CA GLY A 41 -19.06 -10.80 14.40
C GLY A 41 -19.42 -10.68 15.87
N THR A 42 -19.45 -11.82 16.55
CA THR A 42 -19.83 -11.95 17.96
C THR A 42 -19.00 -13.05 18.61
N GLY A 43 -18.85 -13.01 19.93
CA GLY A 43 -18.06 -14.02 20.62
C GLY A 43 -16.57 -13.74 20.46
N LEU A 44 -15.81 -14.84 20.43
CA LEU A 44 -14.36 -14.84 20.27
C LEU A 44 -13.89 -14.79 18.81
N ASP A 45 -14.79 -14.97 17.84
CA ASP A 45 -14.47 -15.02 16.42
C ASP A 45 -14.97 -13.75 15.72
N LEU A 46 -14.03 -12.90 15.29
CA LEU A 46 -14.33 -11.59 14.73
C LEU A 46 -13.70 -11.43 13.35
N ALA A 47 -14.46 -10.80 12.46
CA ALA A 47 -13.97 -10.36 11.16
C ALA A 47 -13.54 -8.89 11.24
N PHE A 48 -12.30 -8.64 10.88
CA PHE A 48 -11.68 -7.31 10.77
C PHE A 48 -11.56 -6.92 9.31
N PHE A 49 -11.79 -5.64 9.01
CA PHE A 49 -11.66 -5.13 7.65
C PHE A 49 -11.23 -3.66 7.63
N VAL A 50 -10.60 -3.28 6.54
CA VAL A 50 -10.25 -1.88 6.25
C VAL A 50 -11.54 -1.13 5.94
N ASP A 51 -11.87 -0.14 6.75
CA ASP A 51 -13.09 0.66 6.63
C ASP A 51 -12.76 2.09 6.18
N ASN A 52 -13.64 2.69 5.37
CA ASN A 52 -13.42 4.02 4.77
C ASN A 52 -12.03 4.23 4.12
N PRO A 53 -11.57 3.33 3.22
CA PRO A 53 -10.24 3.45 2.62
C PRO A 53 -10.10 4.71 1.76
N GLN A 54 -8.96 5.38 1.87
CA GLN A 54 -8.55 6.56 1.10
C GLN A 54 -7.13 6.35 0.57
N GLY A 55 -6.81 6.99 -0.54
CA GLY A 55 -5.52 6.85 -1.20
C GLY A 55 -5.29 5.44 -1.77
N ASP A 56 -4.04 5.13 -2.08
CA ASP A 56 -3.66 3.83 -2.63
C ASP A 56 -3.30 2.87 -1.51
N ILE A 57 -3.87 1.66 -1.52
CA ILE A 57 -3.58 0.61 -0.53
C ILE A 57 -3.02 -0.59 -1.27
N GLY A 58 -1.75 -0.91 -1.03
CA GLY A 58 -1.09 -2.10 -1.56
C GLY A 58 -1.17 -3.28 -0.58
N LEU A 59 -0.88 -3.04 0.69
CA LEU A 59 -0.83 -4.03 1.76
C LEU A 59 -1.59 -3.53 2.99
N ALA A 60 -2.27 -4.44 3.69
CA ALA A 60 -2.90 -4.18 4.99
C ALA A 60 -2.46 -5.26 5.98
N GLY A 61 -1.68 -4.87 6.99
CA GLY A 61 -1.22 -5.71 8.08
C GLY A 61 -2.01 -5.46 9.36
N TRP A 62 -2.31 -6.54 10.08
CA TRP A 62 -3.13 -6.55 11.29
C TRP A 62 -2.36 -7.16 12.46
N ASP A 63 -2.37 -6.44 13.57
CA ASP A 63 -1.94 -6.87 14.89
C ASP A 63 -3.15 -6.77 15.83
N PHE A 64 -3.49 -7.87 16.48
CA PHE A 64 -4.72 -8.01 17.25
C PHE A 64 -4.58 -7.62 18.73
N GLY A 65 -3.36 -7.30 19.18
CA GLY A 65 -3.08 -6.77 20.51
C GLY A 65 -3.27 -7.78 21.65
N ASP A 66 -3.22 -9.09 21.37
CA ASP A 66 -3.39 -10.17 22.35
C ASP A 66 -2.08 -10.87 22.75
N ASP A 67 -0.94 -10.29 22.39
CA ASP A 67 0.41 -10.80 22.66
C ASP A 67 0.69 -12.23 22.13
N SER A 68 -0.15 -12.75 21.24
CA SER A 68 0.04 -14.08 20.63
C SER A 68 1.21 -14.13 19.64
N GLY A 69 1.63 -12.97 19.12
CA GLY A 69 2.58 -12.84 18.01
C GLY A 69 1.97 -13.20 16.65
N VAL A 70 0.67 -13.51 16.59
CA VAL A 70 -0.02 -13.93 15.37
C VAL A 70 -0.57 -12.72 14.63
N ASN A 71 0.05 -12.37 13.50
CA ASN A 71 -0.41 -11.29 12.63
C ASN A 71 -1.19 -11.82 11.41
N ARG A 72 -1.97 -10.96 10.77
CA ARG A 72 -2.68 -11.26 9.52
C ARG A 72 -2.44 -10.17 8.47
N VAL A 73 -2.63 -10.55 7.21
CA VAL A 73 -2.53 -9.64 6.07
C VAL A 73 -3.79 -9.78 5.21
N GLY A 74 -4.30 -8.66 4.71
CA GLY A 74 -5.44 -8.60 3.80
C GLY A 74 -6.43 -7.50 4.14
N LEU A 75 -7.24 -7.09 3.18
CA LEU A 75 -8.26 -6.05 3.37
C LEU A 75 -9.39 -6.49 4.32
N ARG A 76 -9.59 -7.80 4.44
CA ARG A 76 -10.52 -8.46 5.36
C ARG A 76 -9.88 -9.73 5.89
N VAL A 77 -9.92 -9.92 7.20
CA VAL A 77 -9.32 -11.07 7.88
C VAL A 77 -10.25 -11.56 9.00
N ILE A 78 -10.19 -12.85 9.31
CA ILE A 78 -10.88 -13.43 10.46
C ILE A 78 -9.83 -13.74 11.53
N TYR A 79 -10.15 -13.40 12.78
CA TYR A 79 -9.28 -13.66 13.92
C TYR A 79 -10.09 -14.17 15.11
N ASN A 80 -9.59 -15.26 15.71
CA ASN A 80 -10.18 -15.87 16.88
C ASN A 80 -9.32 -15.55 18.12
N TYR A 81 -9.91 -14.84 19.08
CA TYR A 81 -9.27 -14.57 20.37
C TYR A 81 -9.41 -15.76 21.30
N ALA A 82 -8.35 -16.09 22.05
CA ALA A 82 -8.40 -17.19 23.00
C ALA A 82 -9.26 -16.89 24.25
N LYS A 83 -9.45 -15.60 24.58
CA LYS A 83 -10.16 -15.14 25.79
C LYS A 83 -10.97 -13.89 25.49
N ALA A 84 -12.03 -13.67 26.26
CA ALA A 84 -12.72 -12.38 26.28
C ALA A 84 -11.83 -11.32 26.93
N GLY A 85 -11.94 -10.08 26.46
CA GLY A 85 -11.06 -8.99 26.88
C GLY A 85 -11.20 -7.76 26.00
N THR A 86 -10.50 -6.70 26.36
CA THR A 86 -10.37 -5.51 25.51
C THR A 86 -8.98 -5.50 24.91
N TYR A 87 -8.91 -5.47 23.58
CA TYR A 87 -7.67 -5.53 22.82
C TYR A 87 -7.46 -4.27 22.01
N THR A 88 -6.22 -3.80 21.94
CA THR A 88 -5.85 -2.66 21.09
C THR A 88 -5.40 -3.21 19.74
N VAL A 89 -6.31 -3.21 18.78
CA VAL A 89 -6.04 -3.69 17.42
C VAL A 89 -5.36 -2.59 16.62
N ARG A 90 -4.30 -2.94 15.89
CA ARG A 90 -3.53 -2.04 15.04
C ARG A 90 -3.60 -2.50 13.58
N LEU A 91 -3.94 -1.55 12.71
CA LEU A 91 -3.91 -1.70 11.25
C LEU A 91 -2.76 -0.86 10.70
N THR A 92 -1.89 -1.49 9.91
CA THR A 92 -0.82 -0.83 9.16
C THR A 92 -1.07 -1.02 7.67
N LEU A 93 -1.23 0.07 6.94
CA LEU A 93 -1.37 0.11 5.49
C LEU A 93 -0.05 0.53 4.85
N VAL A 94 0.27 -0.06 3.71
CA VAL A 94 1.42 0.32 2.87
C VAL A 94 0.95 0.45 1.43
N ASN A 95 1.31 1.54 0.74
CA ASN A 95 1.03 1.69 -0.69
C ASN A 95 2.19 1.21 -1.57
N THR A 96 2.03 1.30 -2.90
CA THR A 96 3.07 0.86 -3.85
C THR A 96 4.29 1.78 -3.91
N CYS A 97 4.22 2.96 -3.29
CA CYS A 97 5.34 3.89 -3.12
C CYS A 97 5.98 3.77 -1.73
N ASP A 98 5.65 2.71 -0.98
CA ASP A 98 6.11 2.45 0.39
C ASP A 98 5.66 3.49 1.44
N ASP A 99 4.66 4.32 1.14
CA ASP A 99 4.04 5.18 2.16
C ASP A 99 3.28 4.31 3.15
N THR A 100 3.49 4.57 4.44
CA THR A 100 2.87 3.82 5.53
C THR A 100 1.82 4.65 6.27
N PHE A 101 0.71 4.03 6.61
CA PHE A 101 -0.30 4.60 7.51
C PHE A 101 -0.63 3.61 8.61
N THR A 102 -0.74 4.08 9.85
CA THR A 102 -1.10 3.22 10.99
C THR A 102 -2.25 3.84 11.77
N THR A 103 -3.23 3.01 12.13
CA THR A 103 -4.36 3.39 13.00
C THR A 103 -4.61 2.30 14.03
N THR A 104 -5.18 2.67 15.17
CA THR A 104 -5.49 1.76 16.26
C THR A 104 -6.94 1.90 16.71
N ARG A 105 -7.52 0.82 17.24
CA ARG A 105 -8.87 0.81 17.79
C ARG A 105 -8.97 -0.19 18.95
N GLN A 106 -9.59 0.22 20.05
CA GLN A 106 -9.93 -0.70 21.14
C GLN A 106 -11.18 -1.50 20.79
N ILE A 107 -11.08 -2.83 20.88
CA ILE A 107 -12.15 -3.78 20.58
C ILE A 107 -12.41 -4.63 21.81
N THR A 108 -13.65 -4.62 22.30
CA THR A 108 -14.08 -5.49 23.40
C THR A 108 -14.66 -6.78 22.84
N VAL A 109 -13.96 -7.88 23.10
CA VAL A 109 -14.34 -9.26 22.80
C VAL A 109 -15.08 -9.82 24.00
N ARG A 110 -16.24 -10.45 23.78
CA ARG A 110 -17.13 -10.96 24.85
C ARG A 110 -17.59 -12.37 24.53
#